data_AF-A0A9Q9ZYC0-F1
#
_entry.id   AF-A0A9Q9ZYC0-F1
#
_cell.length_a   1.000
_cell.length_b   1.000
_cell.length_c   1.000
_cell.angle_alpha   90.00
_cell.angle_beta   90.00
_cell.angle_gamma   90.00
#
_symmetry.space_group_name_H-M   'P 1'
#
loop_
_entity.id
_entity.type
_entity.pdbx_description
1 polymer ?
#
loop_
_entity_poly.entity_id
_entity_poly.type
_entity_poly.pdbx_seq_one_letter_code
_entity_poly.pdbx_strand_id
1 'polypeptide(L)'
;MTDAAVVCRELDCGEPVDALTDNHFGQGSGPVWMSALCIGSESTLKNCGSSGWSINVCTHNSNAGVICSGHKPSRLAAGPHLCSGRLEILHDQTWMSVCDAVFDQQDAEVVCRELDCGAPVQVLGAAAFDKGDAQMWTQEIQCRGNESQISFCSVSSSHKHNCSSDINVGLKCSGYTDLRLVNGSDSCSGRVELQFLKEWGTVCDACWDMRAASVLCRQLNCGIAVSVVGSDWFGEGSGEIWLSITCLGEKNNIWTDSSFVSGQ
;
A
#
# COMPACT_ATOMS: atom_id res chain seq x y z
N MET A 1 1.46 25.20 10.57
CA MET A 1 2.92 24.93 10.44
C MET A 1 3.64 24.85 11.78
N THR A 2 3.40 25.74 12.75
CA THR A 2 4.03 25.66 14.07
C THR A 2 3.65 24.38 14.83
N ASP A 3 2.38 23.96 14.77
CA ASP A 3 1.92 22.70 15.38
C ASP A 3 2.60 21.49 14.74
N ALA A 4 2.67 21.49 13.40
CA ALA A 4 3.36 20.46 12.62
C ALA A 4 4.83 20.35 13.00
N ALA A 5 5.52 21.47 13.26
CA ALA A 5 6.92 21.46 13.71
C ALA A 5 7.10 20.74 15.05
N VAL A 6 6.20 20.98 16.00
CA VAL A 6 6.22 20.31 17.30
C VAL A 6 6.01 18.80 17.13
N VAL A 7 5.05 18.39 16.30
CA VAL A 7 4.77 16.96 16.06
C VAL A 7 5.94 16.27 15.35
N CYS A 8 6.47 16.85 14.27
CA CYS A 8 7.57 16.26 13.53
C CYS A 8 8.83 16.13 14.39
N ARG A 9 9.10 17.10 15.27
CA ARG A 9 10.20 17.02 16.23
C ARG A 9 9.93 16.03 17.36
N GLU A 10 8.73 15.99 17.92
CA GLU A 10 8.35 15.05 18.99
C GLU A 10 8.48 13.60 18.54
N LEU A 11 8.15 13.31 17.27
CA LEU A 11 8.26 11.99 16.65
C LEU A 11 9.64 11.72 16.01
N ASP A 12 10.60 12.63 16.12
CA ASP A 12 11.92 12.55 15.49
C ASP A 12 11.88 12.29 13.96
N CYS A 13 10.89 12.90 13.31
CA CYS A 13 10.63 12.78 11.87
C CYS A 13 11.15 13.98 11.07
N GLY A 14 12.07 14.76 11.63
CA GLY A 14 12.66 15.94 10.98
C GLY A 14 11.78 17.20 11.05
N GLU A 15 11.87 18.04 10.01
CA GLU A 15 11.18 19.33 9.93
C GLU A 15 9.82 19.20 9.23
N PRO A 16 8.82 20.05 9.53
CA PRO A 16 7.52 19.98 8.88
C PRO A 16 7.63 20.44 7.42
N VAL A 17 7.22 19.58 6.49
CA VAL A 17 7.13 19.89 5.06
C VAL A 17 5.75 20.45 4.74
N ASP A 18 4.70 19.83 5.28
CA ASP A 18 3.31 20.27 5.04
C ASP A 18 2.41 20.03 6.25
N ALA A 19 1.36 20.86 6.36
CA ALA A 19 0.32 20.74 7.38
C ALA A 19 -1.04 20.68 6.68
N LEU A 20 -1.63 19.50 6.68
CA LEU A 20 -2.82 19.15 5.90
C LEU A 20 -4.07 19.17 6.78
N THR A 21 -5.22 19.48 6.19
CA THR A 21 -6.52 19.50 6.87
C THR A 21 -7.52 18.57 6.18
N ASP A 22 -8.76 18.53 6.68
CA ASP A 22 -9.90 17.91 6.02
C ASP A 22 -9.73 16.43 5.69
N ASN A 23 -9.14 15.67 6.62
CA ASN A 23 -8.99 14.22 6.52
C ASN A 23 -8.16 13.77 5.31
N HIS A 24 -7.14 14.52 4.93
CA HIS A 24 -6.27 14.14 3.81
C HIS A 24 -5.75 12.68 3.91
N PHE A 25 -5.46 12.21 5.13
CA PHE A 25 -5.01 10.83 5.39
C PHE A 25 -6.12 9.88 5.88
N GLY A 26 -7.38 10.25 5.66
CA GLY A 26 -8.54 9.51 6.14
C GLY A 26 -9.13 10.07 7.44
N GLN A 27 -10.35 9.64 7.72
CA GLN A 27 -11.12 10.08 8.88
C GLN A 27 -10.73 9.27 10.12
N GLY A 28 -10.44 9.95 11.23
CA GLY A 28 -10.12 9.28 12.48
C GLY A 28 -11.33 8.54 13.09
N SER A 29 -11.13 7.34 13.61
CA SER A 29 -12.13 6.56 14.36
C SER A 29 -11.96 6.78 15.87
N GLY A 30 -12.80 7.63 16.48
CA GLY A 30 -12.74 7.91 17.93
C GLY A 30 -13.20 9.34 18.26
N PRO A 31 -13.15 9.82 19.50
CA PRO A 31 -13.48 11.22 19.80
C PRO A 31 -12.37 12.18 19.31
N VAL A 32 -12.78 13.36 18.81
CA VAL A 32 -11.84 14.46 18.53
C VAL A 32 -11.43 15.10 19.85
N TRP A 33 -10.18 14.94 20.23
CA TRP A 33 -9.71 15.36 21.55
C TRP A 33 -9.34 16.85 21.62
N MET A 34 -8.58 17.37 20.65
CA MET A 34 -8.00 18.72 20.79
C MET A 34 -7.94 19.51 19.49
N SER A 35 -7.97 20.83 19.65
CA SER A 35 -7.44 21.80 18.69
C SER A 35 -6.18 22.39 19.31
N ALA A 36 -5.02 22.11 18.69
CA ALA A 36 -3.72 22.57 19.16
C ALA A 36 -3.40 23.97 18.61
N LEU A 37 -2.79 24.79 19.47
CA LEU A 37 -2.30 26.14 19.18
C LEU A 37 -0.88 26.25 19.77
N CYS A 38 0.07 25.65 19.07
CA CYS A 38 1.49 25.65 19.44
C CYS A 38 2.18 26.94 19.00
N ILE A 39 3.12 27.39 19.82
CA ILE A 39 4.06 28.48 19.54
C ILE A 39 5.22 27.97 18.65
N GLY A 40 5.51 26.67 18.68
CA GLY A 40 6.53 25.98 17.88
C GLY A 40 7.78 25.56 18.66
N SER A 41 7.96 26.04 19.90
CA SER A 41 9.10 25.72 20.77
C SER A 41 8.84 24.58 21.75
N GLU A 42 7.60 24.08 21.80
CA GLU A 42 7.18 23.03 22.71
C GLU A 42 7.83 21.69 22.38
N SER A 43 8.21 20.93 23.41
CA SER A 43 8.82 19.60 23.22
C SER A 43 7.83 18.51 22.80
N THR A 44 6.54 18.70 23.11
CA THR A 44 5.47 17.73 22.86
C THR A 44 4.18 18.47 22.56
N LEU A 45 3.31 17.91 21.72
CA LEU A 45 2.01 18.46 21.33
C LEU A 45 1.11 18.74 22.55
N LYS A 46 1.25 17.94 23.62
CA LYS A 46 0.51 18.10 24.88
C LYS A 46 0.83 19.40 25.63
N ASN A 47 1.99 20.01 25.36
CA ASN A 47 2.42 21.26 25.99
C ASN A 47 1.96 22.50 25.22
N CYS A 48 1.35 22.32 24.06
CA CYS A 48 0.80 23.43 23.30
C CYS A 48 -0.44 24.00 23.98
N GLY A 49 -0.71 25.28 23.72
CA GLY A 49 -2.01 25.85 24.04
C GLY A 49 -3.11 25.02 23.38
N SER A 50 -4.19 24.75 24.10
CA SER A 50 -5.40 24.17 23.51
C SER A 50 -6.60 24.95 23.98
N SER A 51 -7.61 25.06 23.13
CA SER A 51 -8.85 25.76 23.47
C SER A 51 -9.75 24.95 24.44
N GLY A 52 -9.25 23.81 24.96
CA GLY A 52 -9.92 22.93 25.93
C GLY A 52 -10.32 21.57 25.33
N TRP A 53 -10.36 20.53 26.16
CA TRP A 53 -10.90 19.22 25.78
C TRP A 53 -12.41 19.33 25.56
N SER A 54 -12.94 18.80 24.46
CA SER A 54 -14.38 18.78 24.12
C SER A 54 -14.99 20.10 23.63
N ILE A 55 -14.35 20.78 22.66
CA ILE A 55 -15.04 21.84 21.90
C ILE A 55 -15.74 21.22 20.69
N ASN A 56 -17.08 21.29 20.68
CA ASN A 56 -18.00 20.88 19.61
C ASN A 56 -17.84 21.66 18.27
N VAL A 57 -16.69 22.27 18.01
CA VAL A 57 -16.41 23.05 16.78
C VAL A 57 -15.67 22.20 15.74
N CYS A 58 -14.92 21.18 16.16
CA CYS A 58 -14.22 20.28 15.25
C CYS A 58 -15.06 19.03 15.01
N THR A 59 -15.63 18.91 13.82
CA THR A 59 -16.24 17.65 13.38
C THR A 59 -15.16 16.72 12.84
N HIS A 60 -15.48 15.43 12.71
CA HIS A 60 -14.60 14.47 12.06
C HIS A 60 -14.22 14.81 10.63
N ASN A 61 -14.80 15.85 10.02
CA ASN A 61 -14.49 16.26 8.66
C ASN A 61 -13.25 17.17 8.58
N SER A 62 -12.55 17.42 9.69
CA SER A 62 -11.41 18.33 9.76
C SER A 62 -10.27 17.77 10.62
N ASN A 63 -9.94 16.48 10.47
CA ASN A 63 -8.73 15.94 11.09
C ASN A 63 -7.49 16.59 10.47
N ALA A 64 -6.57 17.04 11.33
CA ALA A 64 -5.29 17.58 10.94
C ALA A 64 -4.30 16.46 10.59
N GLY A 65 -3.53 16.64 9.53
CA GLY A 65 -2.42 15.79 9.11
C GLY A 65 -1.13 16.59 9.01
N VAL A 66 0.01 15.91 9.03
CA VAL A 66 1.34 16.51 8.87
C VAL A 66 2.21 15.63 8.01
N ILE A 67 3.00 16.24 7.12
CA ILE A 67 4.10 15.58 6.41
C ILE A 67 5.40 16.15 6.96
N CYS A 68 6.26 15.28 7.47
CA CYS A 68 7.57 15.64 8.01
C CYS A 68 8.69 15.28 7.03
N SER A 69 9.85 15.95 7.10
CA SER A 69 10.94 15.81 6.13
C SER A 69 11.69 14.48 6.24
N GLY A 70 11.56 13.78 7.36
CA GLY A 70 12.03 12.41 7.56
C GLY A 70 11.14 11.38 6.87
N HIS A 71 9.94 11.76 6.43
CA HIS A 71 9.10 10.90 5.60
C HIS A 71 9.74 10.74 4.23
N LYS A 72 10.22 9.52 3.94
CA LYS A 72 10.79 9.13 2.65
C LYS A 72 9.77 8.27 1.91
N PRO A 73 8.82 8.88 1.15
CA PRO A 73 7.82 8.11 0.44
C PRO A 73 8.48 7.22 -0.61
N SER A 74 7.89 6.05 -0.80
CA SER A 74 8.14 5.18 -1.95
C SER A 74 7.14 5.44 -3.08
N ARG A 75 7.49 5.05 -4.31
CA ARG A 75 6.57 4.99 -5.46
C ARG A 75 6.97 3.91 -6.45
N LEU A 76 6.01 3.45 -7.25
CA LEU A 76 6.25 2.60 -8.42
C LEU A 76 6.14 3.44 -9.71
N ALA A 77 7.23 3.51 -10.46
CA ALA A 77 7.33 4.29 -11.69
C ALA A 77 7.45 3.39 -12.93
N ALA A 78 7.05 3.92 -14.10
CA ALA A 78 7.24 3.28 -15.41
C ALA A 78 6.70 1.85 -15.55
N GLY A 79 5.73 1.46 -14.73
CA GLY A 79 4.99 0.22 -14.93
C GLY A 79 3.63 0.44 -15.57
N PRO A 80 2.95 -0.65 -15.95
CA PRO A 80 1.68 -0.57 -16.66
C PRO A 80 0.53 0.00 -15.80
N HIS A 81 0.62 -0.13 -14.47
CA HIS A 81 -0.41 0.31 -13.52
C HIS A 81 0.21 0.83 -12.22
N LEU A 82 -0.56 1.52 -11.39
CA LEU A 82 -0.09 2.16 -10.13
C LEU A 82 0.55 1.19 -9.12
N CYS A 83 0.18 -0.10 -9.16
CA CYS A 83 0.67 -1.14 -8.27
C CYS A 83 1.73 -2.07 -8.90
N SER A 84 2.32 -1.65 -10.02
CA SER A 84 3.43 -2.35 -10.66
C SER A 84 4.41 -1.34 -11.25
N GLY A 85 5.72 -1.56 -11.09
CA GLY A 85 6.72 -0.70 -11.72
C GLY A 85 8.08 -0.77 -11.05
N ARG A 86 8.99 0.12 -11.45
CA ARG A 86 10.29 0.31 -10.81
C ARG A 86 10.11 1.01 -9.45
N LEU A 87 10.73 0.46 -8.42
CA LEU A 87 10.71 1.08 -7.09
C LEU A 87 11.64 2.29 -7.03
N GLU A 88 11.08 3.42 -6.62
CA GLU A 88 11.83 4.64 -6.33
C GLU A 88 11.51 5.12 -4.91
N ILE A 89 12.54 5.50 -4.15
CA ILE A 89 12.42 6.06 -2.80
C ILE A 89 12.90 7.51 -2.85
N LEU A 90 12.12 8.42 -2.27
CA LEU A 90 12.51 9.83 -2.18
C LEU A 90 13.60 10.02 -1.11
N HIS A 91 14.74 10.56 -1.52
CA HIS A 91 15.84 10.91 -0.63
C HIS A 91 16.46 12.24 -1.06
N ASP A 92 16.61 13.18 -0.12
CA ASP A 92 17.19 14.50 -0.36
C ASP A 92 16.57 15.21 -1.59
N GLN A 93 15.24 15.21 -1.67
CA GLN A 93 14.44 15.78 -2.76
C GLN A 93 14.66 15.15 -4.15
N THR A 94 15.32 14.00 -4.21
CA THR A 94 15.59 13.26 -5.44
C THR A 94 15.00 11.85 -5.35
N TRP A 95 14.32 11.42 -6.40
CA TRP A 95 13.84 10.04 -6.50
C TRP A 95 15.00 9.13 -6.87
N MET A 96 15.33 8.18 -5.99
CA MET A 96 16.42 7.24 -6.21
C MET A 96 15.85 5.86 -6.51
N SER A 97 16.38 5.20 -7.54
CA SER A 97 16.02 3.81 -7.84
C SER A 97 16.67 2.86 -6.83
N VAL A 98 15.98 1.79 -6.43
CA VAL A 98 16.53 0.82 -5.47
C VAL A 98 17.23 -0.31 -6.21
N CYS A 99 18.43 -0.69 -5.75
CA CYS A 99 19.20 -1.79 -6.31
C CYS A 99 18.60 -3.14 -5.91
N ASP A 100 18.54 -4.12 -6.83
CA ASP A 100 17.92 -5.42 -6.53
C ASP A 100 18.71 -6.26 -5.51
N ALA A 101 20.01 -6.03 -5.37
CA ALA A 101 20.87 -6.73 -4.42
C ALA A 101 20.65 -6.31 -2.95
N VAL A 102 19.92 -5.22 -2.72
CA VAL A 102 19.69 -4.60 -1.40
C VAL A 102 18.23 -4.57 -1.01
N PHE A 103 17.38 -5.30 -1.74
CA PHE A 103 15.93 -5.31 -1.57
C PHE A 103 15.39 -6.73 -1.67
N ASP A 104 14.67 -7.17 -0.64
CA ASP A 104 14.12 -8.52 -0.56
C ASP A 104 12.58 -8.58 -0.54
N GLN A 105 12.05 -9.77 -0.28
CA GLN A 105 10.62 -10.01 -0.24
C GLN A 105 9.94 -9.36 0.98
N GLN A 106 10.64 -9.25 2.12
CA GLN A 106 10.14 -8.61 3.33
C GLN A 106 10.06 -7.10 3.14
N ASP A 107 11.03 -6.51 2.45
CA ASP A 107 10.99 -5.10 2.05
C ASP A 107 9.81 -4.83 1.10
N ALA A 108 9.56 -5.75 0.17
CA ALA A 108 8.41 -5.70 -0.74
C ALA A 108 7.06 -5.72 -0.03
N GLU A 109 6.92 -6.45 1.09
CA GLU A 109 5.71 -6.46 1.91
C GLU A 109 5.43 -5.07 2.51
N VAL A 110 6.47 -4.36 2.94
CA VAL A 110 6.35 -3.01 3.47
C VAL A 110 5.95 -2.03 2.38
N VAL A 111 6.62 -2.06 1.21
CA VAL A 111 6.33 -1.14 0.10
C VAL A 111 4.92 -1.34 -0.46
N CYS A 112 4.50 -2.58 -0.75
CA CYS A 112 3.16 -2.82 -1.29
C CYS A 112 2.07 -2.40 -0.30
N ARG A 113 2.31 -2.53 1.00
CA ARG A 113 1.40 -2.04 2.05
C ARG A 113 1.42 -0.50 2.16
N GLU A 114 2.60 0.12 2.14
CA GLU A 114 2.75 1.58 2.19
C GLU A 114 2.00 2.27 1.04
N LEU A 115 2.02 1.65 -0.14
CA LEU A 115 1.35 2.15 -1.35
C LEU A 115 -0.13 1.78 -1.45
N ASP A 116 -0.69 1.08 -0.46
CA ASP A 116 -2.06 0.56 -0.49
C ASP A 116 -2.33 -0.29 -1.76
N CYS A 117 -1.37 -1.15 -2.10
CA CYS A 117 -1.39 -2.02 -3.27
C CYS A 117 -1.51 -3.51 -2.91
N GLY A 118 -1.80 -3.81 -1.64
CA GLY A 118 -1.98 -5.16 -1.13
C GLY A 118 -0.66 -5.90 -0.89
N ALA A 119 -0.59 -7.17 -1.29
CA ALA A 119 0.56 -8.03 -1.04
C ALA A 119 1.53 -8.05 -2.23
N PRO A 120 2.85 -8.23 -2.01
CA PRO A 120 3.81 -8.40 -3.09
C PRO A 120 3.57 -9.72 -3.82
N VAL A 121 3.36 -9.62 -5.14
CA VAL A 121 3.20 -10.78 -6.03
C VAL A 121 4.56 -11.20 -6.57
N GLN A 122 5.38 -10.23 -6.97
CA GLN A 122 6.67 -10.50 -7.57
C GLN A 122 7.65 -9.35 -7.34
N VAL A 123 8.86 -9.71 -6.89
CA VAL A 123 10.04 -8.85 -6.92
C VAL A 123 10.83 -9.19 -8.18
N LEU A 124 10.93 -8.22 -9.09
CA LEU A 124 11.56 -8.36 -10.39
C LEU A 124 12.97 -7.73 -10.33
N GLY A 125 14.01 -8.53 -10.56
CA GLY A 125 15.37 -8.03 -10.72
C GLY A 125 15.64 -7.47 -12.12
N ALA A 126 16.73 -6.71 -12.25
CA ALA A 126 17.29 -6.18 -13.50
C ALA A 126 16.32 -5.48 -14.48
N ALA A 127 16.13 -4.16 -14.35
CA ALA A 127 15.61 -3.25 -15.39
C ALA A 127 14.32 -3.69 -16.09
N ALA A 128 13.43 -4.36 -15.36
CA ALA A 128 12.15 -4.85 -15.89
C ALA A 128 11.21 -3.72 -16.37
N PHE A 129 11.40 -2.48 -15.90
CA PHE A 129 10.51 -1.33 -16.15
C PHE A 129 11.28 -0.05 -16.53
N ASP A 130 12.24 -0.16 -17.46
CA ASP A 130 13.20 0.89 -17.90
C ASP A 130 14.34 1.20 -16.92
N LYS A 131 15.47 1.70 -17.46
CA LYS A 131 16.75 1.92 -16.74
C LYS A 131 16.74 2.97 -15.62
N GLY A 132 15.64 3.71 -15.42
CA GLY A 132 15.55 4.73 -14.36
C GLY A 132 16.61 5.82 -14.47
N ASP A 133 16.70 6.67 -13.44
CA ASP A 133 17.70 7.73 -13.33
C ASP A 133 19.02 7.19 -12.73
N ALA A 134 20.14 7.89 -12.93
CA ALA A 134 21.48 7.40 -12.58
C ALA A 134 21.73 7.26 -11.06
N GLN A 135 20.89 7.85 -10.22
CA GLN A 135 21.07 7.89 -8.78
C GLN A 135 20.33 6.73 -8.09
N MET A 136 21.09 5.89 -7.38
CA MET A 136 20.58 4.65 -6.80
C MET A 136 20.79 4.54 -5.29
N TRP A 137 19.79 3.92 -4.65
CA TRP A 137 19.88 3.43 -3.30
C TRP A 137 20.72 2.14 -3.25
N THR A 138 21.79 2.17 -2.47
CA THR A 138 22.80 1.10 -2.41
C THR A 138 23.00 0.53 -1.01
N GLN A 139 22.24 1.03 -0.03
CA GLN A 139 22.30 0.56 1.34
C GLN A 139 21.25 -0.54 1.53
N GLU A 140 21.63 -1.64 2.19
CA GLU A 140 20.74 -2.77 2.44
C GLU A 140 19.57 -2.33 3.31
N ILE A 141 18.35 -2.53 2.78
CA ILE A 141 17.10 -2.32 3.50
C ILE A 141 16.80 -3.63 4.22
N GLN A 142 16.49 -3.55 5.51
CA GLN A 142 16.26 -4.72 6.35
C GLN A 142 14.94 -4.54 7.10
N CYS A 143 13.84 -4.65 6.36
CA CYS A 143 12.51 -4.67 6.94
C CYS A 143 12.24 -6.01 7.67
N ARG A 144 11.43 -5.97 8.73
CA ARG A 144 10.84 -7.13 9.38
C ARG A 144 9.56 -7.61 8.68
N GLY A 145 8.94 -6.74 7.87
CA GLY A 145 7.69 -6.97 7.15
C GLY A 145 6.46 -6.40 7.85
N ASN A 146 6.59 -5.81 9.05
CA ASN A 146 5.49 -5.22 9.82
C ASN A 146 5.57 -3.70 9.96
N GLU A 147 6.60 -3.08 9.38
CA GLU A 147 6.78 -1.64 9.33
C GLU A 147 5.69 -0.98 8.48
N SER A 148 5.14 0.14 8.94
CA SER A 148 4.12 0.85 8.17
C SER A 148 4.69 1.56 6.93
N GLN A 149 6.00 1.81 6.90
CA GLN A 149 6.69 2.52 5.83
C GLN A 149 8.12 1.99 5.68
N ILE A 150 8.67 2.04 4.47
CA ILE A 150 10.05 1.62 4.18
C ILE A 150 11.09 2.49 4.91
N SER A 151 10.72 3.74 5.22
CA SER A 151 11.53 4.68 6.00
C SER A 151 11.81 4.22 7.43
N PHE A 152 10.95 3.35 8.00
CA PHE A 152 11.10 2.79 9.33
C PHE A 152 11.91 1.48 9.35
N CYS A 153 12.26 0.94 8.19
CA CYS A 153 13.11 -0.22 8.11
C CYS A 153 14.55 0.15 8.48
N SER A 154 15.25 -0.80 9.11
CA SER A 154 16.66 -0.61 9.44
C SER A 154 17.49 -0.59 8.15
N VAL A 155 18.51 0.25 8.11
CA VAL A 155 19.40 0.37 6.95
C VAL A 155 20.82 0.04 7.38
N SER A 156 21.43 -0.94 6.72
CA SER A 156 22.81 -1.32 6.99
C SER A 156 23.78 -0.49 6.15
N SER A 157 24.81 0.06 6.81
CA SER A 157 25.91 0.77 6.15
C SER A 157 27.03 -0.16 5.67
N SER A 158 26.90 -1.48 5.88
CA SER A 158 28.08 -2.37 5.86
C SER A 158 28.64 -2.71 4.49
N HIS A 159 27.91 -2.62 3.38
CA HIS A 159 28.47 -2.91 2.06
C HIS A 159 27.83 -2.04 0.97
N LYS A 160 28.62 -1.16 0.35
CA LYS A 160 28.20 -0.56 -0.93
C LYS A 160 28.27 -1.66 -1.98
N HIS A 161 27.12 -2.20 -2.36
CA HIS A 161 27.04 -3.12 -3.48
C HIS A 161 27.36 -2.34 -4.77
N ASN A 162 28.09 -2.98 -5.69
CA ASN A 162 28.36 -2.42 -7.01
C ASN A 162 27.07 -2.43 -7.84
N CYS A 163 26.22 -1.45 -7.63
CA CYS A 163 24.97 -1.30 -8.36
C CYS A 163 25.19 -0.36 -9.55
N SER A 164 24.77 -0.79 -10.74
CA SER A 164 24.60 0.06 -11.92
C SER A 164 23.12 0.24 -12.24
N SER A 165 22.73 1.31 -12.94
CA SER A 165 21.32 1.63 -13.28
C SER A 165 20.55 0.49 -13.95
N ASP A 166 21.27 -0.49 -14.49
CA ASP A 166 20.74 -1.69 -15.15
C ASP A 166 20.23 -2.76 -14.16
N ILE A 167 20.38 -2.50 -12.86
CA ILE A 167 20.15 -3.44 -11.75
C ILE A 167 19.14 -2.83 -10.75
N ASN A 168 18.17 -2.07 -11.26
CA ASN A 168 17.10 -1.52 -10.45
C ASN A 168 16.00 -2.58 -10.20
N VAL A 169 15.35 -2.48 -9.04
CA VAL A 169 14.30 -3.41 -8.63
C VAL A 169 12.93 -2.96 -9.17
N GLY A 170 12.23 -3.89 -9.77
CA GLY A 170 10.82 -3.79 -10.11
C GLY A 170 9.97 -4.51 -9.06
N LEU A 171 8.80 -3.97 -8.78
CA LEU A 171 7.85 -4.56 -7.86
C LEU A 171 6.49 -4.67 -8.54
N LYS A 172 5.87 -5.84 -8.46
CA LYS A 172 4.48 -6.10 -8.83
C LYS A 172 3.73 -6.48 -7.56
N CYS A 173 2.80 -5.63 -7.14
CA CYS A 173 1.88 -5.90 -6.04
C CYS A 173 0.57 -6.48 -6.59
N SER A 174 -0.28 -7.01 -5.71
CA SER A 174 -1.58 -7.59 -6.08
C SER A 174 -2.53 -6.54 -6.66
N GLY A 175 -2.41 -5.29 -6.22
CA GLY A 175 -3.21 -4.16 -6.68
C GLY A 175 -4.61 -4.09 -6.07
N TYR A 176 -5.15 -5.22 -5.62
CA TYR A 176 -6.34 -5.25 -4.78
C TYR A 176 -5.98 -5.19 -3.29
N THR A 177 -6.78 -4.48 -2.51
CA THR A 177 -6.56 -4.20 -1.09
C THR A 177 -7.56 -4.90 -0.18
N ASP A 178 -8.76 -5.19 -0.69
CA ASP A 178 -9.83 -5.83 0.06
C ASP A 178 -10.61 -6.84 -0.80
N LEU A 179 -11.31 -7.74 -0.13
CA LEU A 179 -12.06 -8.84 -0.74
C LEU A 179 -13.33 -9.13 0.06
N ARG A 180 -14.43 -9.42 -0.63
CA ARG A 180 -15.71 -9.74 0.02
C ARG A 180 -16.54 -10.74 -0.78
N LEU A 181 -17.46 -11.38 -0.07
CA LEU A 181 -18.53 -12.20 -0.65
C LEU A 181 -19.85 -11.44 -0.55
N VAL A 182 -20.53 -11.29 -1.68
CA VAL A 182 -21.79 -10.53 -1.79
C VAL A 182 -22.93 -11.44 -2.24
N ASN A 183 -24.16 -11.15 -1.79
CA ASN A 183 -25.38 -11.88 -2.15
C ASN A 183 -25.41 -13.37 -1.76
N GLY A 184 -24.58 -13.80 -0.81
CA GLY A 184 -24.69 -15.13 -0.22
C GLY A 184 -25.75 -15.23 0.87
N SER A 185 -26.00 -16.47 1.32
CA SER A 185 -26.87 -16.76 2.47
C SER A 185 -26.21 -16.46 3.81
N ASP A 186 -24.88 -16.37 3.83
CA ASP A 186 -24.04 -16.14 5.00
C ASP A 186 -22.74 -15.40 4.60
N SER A 187 -21.88 -15.13 5.58
CA SER A 187 -20.60 -14.43 5.38
C SER A 187 -19.54 -15.24 4.62
N CYS A 188 -19.78 -16.52 4.36
CA CYS A 188 -18.85 -17.46 3.74
C CYS A 188 -19.36 -18.02 2.41
N SER A 189 -20.40 -17.41 1.87
CA SER A 189 -20.99 -17.70 0.56
C SER A 189 -21.27 -16.39 -0.18
N GLY A 190 -21.24 -16.41 -1.51
CA GLY A 190 -21.56 -15.24 -2.33
C GLY A 190 -20.70 -15.11 -3.58
N ARG A 191 -21.00 -14.08 -4.37
CA ARG A 191 -20.17 -13.62 -5.49
C ARG A 191 -18.90 -12.97 -4.94
N VAL A 192 -17.76 -13.30 -5.54
CA VAL A 192 -16.46 -12.72 -5.19
C VAL A 192 -16.33 -11.33 -5.78
N GLU A 193 -16.08 -10.35 -4.92
CA GLU A 193 -15.73 -8.99 -5.32
C GLU A 193 -14.40 -8.58 -4.69
N LEU A 194 -13.59 -7.86 -5.45
CA LEU A 194 -12.27 -7.35 -5.04
C LEU A 194 -12.27 -5.83 -5.10
N GLN A 195 -11.58 -5.20 -4.17
CA GLN A 195 -11.39 -3.76 -4.14
C GLN A 195 -10.04 -3.39 -4.76
N PHE A 196 -10.06 -2.63 -5.86
CA PHE A 196 -8.88 -2.07 -6.52
C PHE A 196 -8.92 -0.54 -6.39
N LEU A 197 -7.92 0.07 -5.73
CA LEU A 197 -7.80 1.54 -5.57
C LEU A 197 -9.13 2.24 -5.16
N LYS A 198 -9.90 1.61 -4.27
CA LYS A 198 -11.23 1.98 -3.71
C LYS A 198 -12.46 1.57 -4.51
N GLU A 199 -12.31 1.10 -5.75
CA GLU A 199 -13.42 0.61 -6.56
C GLU A 199 -13.60 -0.89 -6.38
N TRP A 200 -14.85 -1.34 -6.29
CA TRP A 200 -15.18 -2.76 -6.24
C TRP A 200 -15.46 -3.27 -7.64
N GLY A 201 -14.97 -4.46 -7.97
CA GLY A 201 -15.48 -5.19 -9.12
C GLY A 201 -15.34 -6.69 -8.99
N THR A 202 -15.69 -7.39 -10.07
CA THR A 202 -15.94 -8.83 -10.04
C THR A 202 -14.78 -9.65 -10.59
N VAL A 203 -14.75 -10.92 -10.21
CA VAL A 203 -13.79 -11.92 -10.70
C VAL A 203 -14.43 -12.75 -11.81
N CYS A 204 -13.73 -12.91 -12.94
CA CYS A 204 -14.19 -13.77 -14.03
C CYS A 204 -14.16 -15.25 -13.61
N ASP A 205 -15.20 -15.99 -13.95
CA ASP A 205 -15.35 -17.42 -13.63
C ASP A 205 -14.53 -18.35 -14.54
N ALA A 206 -13.99 -17.85 -15.66
CA ALA A 206 -13.26 -18.64 -16.66
C ALA A 206 -12.07 -19.44 -16.09
N CYS A 207 -11.40 -18.92 -15.06
CA CYS A 207 -10.28 -19.57 -14.36
C CYS A 207 -10.58 -19.76 -12.86
N TRP A 208 -11.83 -19.61 -12.42
CA TRP A 208 -12.21 -19.75 -11.03
C TRP A 208 -12.40 -21.23 -10.65
N ASP A 209 -11.37 -21.82 -10.05
CA ASP A 209 -11.37 -23.23 -9.64
C ASP A 209 -11.41 -23.43 -8.12
N MET A 210 -11.53 -24.68 -7.69
CA MET A 210 -11.55 -25.04 -6.26
C MET A 210 -10.28 -24.64 -5.50
N ARG A 211 -9.13 -24.52 -6.19
CA ARG A 211 -7.87 -24.09 -5.55
C ARG A 211 -7.92 -22.60 -5.26
N ALA A 212 -8.34 -21.79 -6.23
CA ALA A 212 -8.55 -20.35 -6.04
C ALA A 212 -9.60 -20.09 -4.94
N ALA A 213 -10.73 -20.80 -4.97
CA ALA A 213 -11.77 -20.69 -3.96
C ALA A 213 -11.27 -21.08 -2.55
N SER A 214 -10.44 -22.12 -2.43
CA SER A 214 -9.89 -22.52 -1.13
C SER A 214 -8.96 -21.47 -0.54
N VAL A 215 -8.19 -20.76 -1.37
CA VAL A 215 -7.36 -19.64 -0.94
C VAL A 215 -8.22 -18.50 -0.41
N LEU A 216 -9.29 -18.15 -1.15
CA LEU A 216 -10.22 -17.10 -0.74
C LEU A 216 -10.91 -17.44 0.58
N CYS A 217 -11.46 -18.65 0.72
CA CYS A 217 -12.12 -19.09 1.96
C CYS A 217 -11.15 -19.04 3.15
N ARG A 218 -9.88 -19.37 2.95
CA ARG A 218 -8.87 -19.24 4.01
C ARG A 218 -8.58 -17.78 4.36
N GLN A 219 -8.48 -16.89 3.36
CA GLN A 219 -8.25 -15.45 3.60
C GLN A 219 -9.43 -14.80 4.35
N LEU A 220 -10.65 -15.23 4.06
CA LEU A 220 -11.87 -14.79 4.75
C LEU A 220 -12.13 -15.49 6.09
N ASN A 221 -11.22 -16.36 6.55
CA ASN A 221 -11.41 -17.20 7.74
C ASN A 221 -12.70 -18.06 7.72
N CYS A 222 -13.12 -18.47 6.53
CA CYS A 222 -14.27 -19.34 6.28
C CYS A 222 -13.91 -20.83 6.17
N GLY A 223 -12.63 -21.19 6.32
CA GLY A 223 -12.15 -22.57 6.23
C GLY A 223 -11.80 -22.99 4.80
N ILE A 224 -12.19 -24.20 4.41
CA ILE A 224 -11.88 -24.80 3.09
C ILE A 224 -13.08 -24.62 2.16
N ALA A 225 -12.84 -24.35 0.88
CA ALA A 225 -13.91 -24.27 -0.10
C ALA A 225 -14.61 -25.62 -0.28
N VAL A 226 -15.94 -25.61 -0.22
CA VAL A 226 -16.79 -26.80 -0.38
C VAL A 226 -17.37 -26.93 -1.78
N SER A 227 -17.55 -25.82 -2.49
CA SER A 227 -18.11 -25.80 -3.84
C SER A 227 -17.73 -24.51 -4.57
N VAL A 228 -17.56 -24.60 -5.88
CA VAL A 228 -17.58 -23.46 -6.80
C VAL A 228 -18.84 -23.57 -7.64
N VAL A 229 -19.64 -22.49 -7.66
CA VAL A 229 -20.89 -22.41 -8.44
C VAL A 229 -20.66 -21.55 -9.69
N GLY A 230 -21.28 -21.94 -10.80
CA GLY A 230 -21.12 -21.28 -12.10
C GLY A 230 -21.83 -19.93 -12.22
N SER A 231 -21.75 -19.33 -13.41
CA SER A 231 -22.08 -17.93 -13.72
C SER A 231 -23.41 -17.45 -13.12
N ASP A 232 -23.37 -16.26 -12.51
CA ASP A 232 -24.50 -15.50 -11.95
C ASP A 232 -25.35 -16.21 -10.88
N TRP A 233 -24.84 -17.28 -10.25
CA TRP A 233 -25.56 -17.96 -9.16
C TRP A 233 -25.97 -17.04 -8.02
N PHE A 234 -25.15 -16.02 -7.73
CA PHE A 234 -25.42 -14.99 -6.73
C PHE A 234 -25.86 -13.65 -7.35
N GLY A 235 -26.34 -13.70 -8.60
CA GLY A 235 -26.70 -12.57 -9.43
C GLY A 235 -25.52 -11.96 -10.18
N GLU A 236 -25.84 -11.33 -11.31
CA GLU A 236 -24.89 -10.55 -12.12
C GLU A 236 -24.30 -9.41 -11.27
N GLY A 237 -22.98 -9.26 -11.29
CA GLY A 237 -22.33 -8.17 -10.58
C GLY A 237 -22.46 -6.85 -11.33
N SER A 238 -22.54 -5.74 -10.60
CA SER A 238 -22.46 -4.40 -11.18
C SER A 238 -21.03 -3.86 -11.00
N GLY A 239 -20.31 -3.61 -12.09
CA GLY A 239 -18.95 -3.05 -12.04
C GLY A 239 -18.02 -3.60 -13.12
N GLU A 240 -16.79 -3.10 -13.16
CA GLU A 240 -15.76 -3.57 -14.09
C GLU A 240 -15.25 -4.96 -13.67
N ILE A 241 -14.92 -5.81 -14.66
CA ILE A 241 -14.32 -7.13 -14.43
C ILE A 241 -12.81 -6.94 -14.35
N TRP A 242 -12.25 -6.88 -13.14
CA TRP A 242 -10.83 -6.56 -12.94
C TRP A 242 -9.89 -7.73 -13.25
N LEU A 243 -10.38 -8.96 -13.16
CA LEU A 243 -9.57 -10.17 -13.36
C LEU A 243 -10.07 -10.99 -14.54
N SER A 244 -9.40 -10.83 -15.68
CA SER A 244 -9.31 -11.84 -16.72
C SER A 244 -7.97 -12.56 -16.56
N ILE A 245 -7.96 -13.59 -15.71
CA ILE A 245 -6.77 -14.42 -15.51
C ILE A 245 -6.55 -15.19 -16.81
N THR A 246 -5.41 -14.99 -17.47
CA THR A 246 -4.93 -15.98 -18.44
C THR A 246 -4.43 -17.18 -17.64
N CYS A 247 -5.12 -18.32 -17.78
CA CYS A 247 -4.80 -19.57 -17.09
C CYS A 247 -3.40 -20.08 -17.47
N LEU A 248 -2.33 -19.55 -16.87
CA LEU A 248 -0.99 -20.12 -16.92
C LEU A 248 -0.84 -21.05 -15.72
N GLY A 249 -1.20 -22.32 -15.94
CA GLY A 249 -0.89 -23.37 -15.00
C GLY A 249 0.62 -23.53 -14.87
N GLU A 250 1.17 -23.15 -13.72
CA GLU A 250 2.01 -23.98 -12.86
C GLU A 250 2.67 -23.13 -11.76
N LYS A 251 2.52 -23.61 -10.52
CA LYS A 251 3.29 -23.27 -9.29
C LYS A 251 2.79 -22.09 -8.44
N ASN A 252 1.98 -22.49 -7.45
CA ASN A 252 1.92 -22.00 -6.08
C ASN A 252 1.49 -20.58 -5.73
N ASN A 253 1.20 -19.68 -6.67
CA ASN A 253 0.45 -18.45 -6.38
C ASN A 253 -0.47 -18.15 -7.58
N ILE A 254 -1.79 -18.20 -7.40
CA ILE A 254 -2.77 -18.10 -8.49
C ILE A 254 -2.92 -16.66 -9.02
N TRP A 255 -2.22 -15.69 -8.42
CA TRP A 255 -2.37 -14.27 -8.71
C TRP A 255 -1.16 -13.69 -9.45
N THR A 256 -0.65 -14.37 -10.49
CA THR A 256 0.57 -13.92 -11.18
C THR A 256 0.32 -13.05 -12.41
N ASP A 257 -0.91 -12.94 -12.91
CA ASP A 257 -1.21 -12.02 -14.01
C ASP A 257 -2.59 -11.36 -13.94
N SER A 258 -2.57 -10.09 -13.53
CA SER A 258 -3.67 -9.14 -13.72
C SER A 258 -3.46 -8.43 -15.05
N SER A 259 -3.91 -9.07 -16.13
CA SER A 259 -4.17 -8.36 -17.39
C SER A 259 -5.55 -7.71 -17.30
N PHE A 260 -5.56 -6.37 -17.24
CA PHE A 260 -6.76 -5.56 -17.37
C PHE A 260 -7.35 -5.79 -18.76
N VAL A 261 -8.60 -6.24 -18.83
CA VAL A 261 -9.37 -6.20 -20.07
C VAL A 261 -10.35 -5.06 -19.91
N SER A 262 -10.01 -3.89 -20.46
CA SER A 262 -10.99 -2.84 -20.67
C SER A 262 -12.02 -3.37 -21.68
N GLY A 263 -13.20 -3.72 -21.21
CA GLY A 263 -14.32 -4.10 -22.07
C GLY A 263 -14.74 -2.91 -22.92
N GLN A 264 -14.75 -3.11 -24.24
CA GLN A 264 -15.33 -2.20 -25.23
C GLN A 264 -16.81 -2.54 -25.44
#